data_AF-A0A975B116-F1
#
_entry.id   AF-A0A975B116-F1
#
_cell.length_a   1.000
_cell.length_b   1.000
_cell.length_c   1.000
_cell.angle_alpha   90.00
_cell.angle_beta   90.00
_cell.angle_gamma   90.00
#
_symmetry.space_group_name_H-M   'P 1'
#
loop_
_entity.id
_entity.type
_entity.pdbx_description
1 polymer ?
#
loop_
_entity_poly.entity_id
_entity_poly.type
_entity_poly.pdbx_seq_one_letter_code
_entity_poly.pdbx_strand_id
1 'polypeptide(L)'
;MKNHLVNLLSIVVLVTIGFITFSLFFYNQVSTTYAQEIIAGFMGAIITVVITAMLLRQQSSNEILKEKNVAVFNAKLKYYEGFIEFLTIKFIDDGKLDDNEEKLFREWVMKVSLICGKEVSDTIDKFFLQSHIFRKVSFKQFTIDEKKDFVAWYKEQYGETCLISKDGESCEKFVGIGGLISHMKHDLGEIEITSKEDILSSKMVIDHIMASKFNKIIKI
;
A
#
# COMPACT_ATOMS: atom_id res chain seq x y z
N MET A 1 -21.06 -3.73 5.72
CA MET A 1 -22.11 -4.64 6.24
C MET A 1 -23.53 -4.22 5.86
N LYS A 2 -23.97 -2.98 6.12
CA LYS A 2 -25.34 -2.50 5.83
C LYS A 2 -25.78 -2.67 4.36
N ASN A 3 -24.88 -2.42 3.39
CA ASN A 3 -25.20 -2.53 1.97
C ASN A 3 -25.37 -3.98 1.47
N HIS A 4 -24.65 -4.94 2.06
CA HIS A 4 -24.81 -6.37 1.72
C HIS A 4 -26.15 -6.93 2.19
N LEU A 5 -26.59 -6.50 3.37
CA LEU A 5 -27.87 -6.90 3.96
C LEU A 5 -29.04 -6.30 3.16
N VAL A 6 -28.92 -5.05 2.70
CA VAL A 6 -29.89 -4.40 1.81
C VAL A 6 -29.98 -5.07 0.43
N ASN A 7 -28.85 -5.46 -0.16
CA ASN A 7 -28.86 -6.19 -1.43
C ASN A 7 -29.52 -7.57 -1.32
N LEU A 8 -29.22 -8.32 -0.24
CA LEU A 8 -29.79 -9.64 -0.01
C LEU A 8 -31.30 -9.55 0.24
N LEU A 9 -31.74 -8.57 1.04
CA LEU A 9 -33.15 -8.29 1.26
C LEU A 9 -33.87 -7.92 -0.05
N SER A 10 -33.23 -7.13 -0.90
CA SER A 10 -33.80 -6.72 -2.20
C SER A 10 -33.98 -7.91 -3.15
N ILE A 11 -33.04 -8.85 -3.19
CA ILE A 11 -33.15 -10.08 -3.99
C ILE A 11 -34.32 -10.94 -3.49
N VAL A 12 -34.46 -11.13 -2.18
CA VAL A 12 -35.56 -11.91 -1.58
C VAL A 12 -36.91 -11.28 -1.90
N VAL A 13 -37.02 -9.95 -1.81
CA VAL A 13 -38.24 -9.22 -2.16
C VAL A 13 -38.57 -9.38 -3.64
N LEU A 14 -37.58 -9.25 -4.53
CA LEU A 14 -37.77 -9.40 -5.97
C LEU A 14 -38.27 -10.80 -6.35
N VAL A 15 -37.67 -11.84 -5.77
CA VAL A 15 -38.07 -13.25 -6.01
C VAL A 15 -39.49 -13.50 -5.49
N THR A 16 -39.83 -12.98 -4.31
CA THR A 16 -41.17 -13.12 -3.72
C THR A 16 -42.24 -12.41 -4.57
N ILE A 17 -41.95 -11.19 -5.03
CA ILE A 17 -42.86 -10.44 -5.92
C ILE A 17 -43.01 -11.16 -7.26
N GLY A 18 -41.92 -11.67 -7.83
CA GLY A 18 -41.94 -12.46 -9.06
C GLY A 18 -42.83 -13.71 -8.92
N PHE A 19 -42.70 -14.43 -7.81
CA PHE A 19 -43.52 -15.60 -7.51
C PHE A 19 -45.01 -15.25 -7.37
N ILE A 20 -45.35 -14.20 -6.62
CA ILE A 20 -46.74 -13.75 -6.43
C ILE A 20 -47.36 -13.31 -7.76
N THR A 21 -46.64 -12.50 -8.55
CA THR A 21 -47.11 -11.99 -9.85
C THR A 21 -47.35 -13.13 -10.83
N PHE A 22 -46.44 -14.10 -10.84
CA PHE A 22 -46.56 -15.31 -11.65
C PHE A 22 -47.75 -16.17 -11.24
N SER A 23 -47.94 -16.40 -9.94
CA SER A 23 -49.07 -17.15 -9.40
C SER A 23 -50.42 -16.51 -9.76
N LEU A 24 -50.54 -15.18 -9.65
CA LEU A 24 -51.75 -14.43 -10.02
C LEU A 24 -52.04 -14.47 -11.53
N PHE A 25 -51.01 -14.45 -12.37
CA PHE A 25 -51.17 -14.48 -13.83
C PHE A 25 -51.66 -15.85 -14.31
N PHE A 26 -51.08 -16.94 -13.80
CA PHE A 26 -51.42 -18.30 -14.23
C PHE A 26 -52.72 -18.83 -13.62
N TYR A 27 -53.08 -18.39 -12.41
CA TYR A 27 -54.36 -18.71 -11.77
C TYR A 27 -55.57 -18.36 -12.66
N ASN A 28 -55.45 -17.28 -13.45
CA ASN A 28 -56.53 -16.78 -14.30
C ASN A 28 -56.56 -17.38 -15.73
N GLN A 29 -55.51 -18.08 -16.17
CA GLN A 29 -55.39 -18.52 -17.58
C GLN A 29 -55.32 -20.03 -17.79
N VAL A 30 -54.94 -20.81 -16.77
CA VAL A 30 -54.78 -22.27 -16.89
C VAL A 30 -55.79 -22.96 -16.00
N SER A 31 -56.68 -23.77 -16.59
CA SER A 31 -57.80 -24.40 -15.88
C SER A 31 -57.44 -25.68 -15.12
N THR A 32 -56.24 -26.23 -15.33
CA THR A 32 -55.77 -27.46 -14.67
C THR A 32 -54.63 -27.19 -13.67
N THR A 33 -54.85 -27.55 -12.42
CA THR A 33 -53.90 -27.37 -11.30
C THR A 33 -52.52 -27.96 -11.59
N TYR A 34 -52.47 -29.13 -12.22
CA TYR A 34 -51.21 -29.80 -12.58
C TYR A 34 -50.33 -29.00 -13.55
N ALA A 35 -50.93 -28.32 -14.54
CA ALA A 35 -50.15 -27.54 -15.49
C ALA A 35 -49.57 -26.29 -14.83
N GLN A 36 -50.30 -25.67 -13.89
CA GLN A 36 -49.79 -24.52 -13.12
C GLN A 36 -48.58 -24.91 -12.25
N GLU A 37 -48.65 -26.04 -11.56
CA GLU A 37 -47.57 -26.53 -10.69
C GLU A 37 -46.29 -26.86 -11.49
N ILE A 38 -46.42 -27.51 -12.65
CA ILE A 38 -45.27 -27.84 -13.50
C ILE A 38 -44.58 -26.58 -14.02
N ILE A 39 -45.34 -25.60 -14.50
CA ILE A 39 -44.76 -24.35 -15.04
C ILE A 39 -44.14 -23.53 -13.89
N ALA A 40 -44.78 -23.47 -12.72
CA ALA A 40 -44.22 -22.81 -11.54
C ALA A 40 -42.90 -23.46 -11.07
N GLY A 41 -42.85 -24.80 -11.05
CA GLY A 41 -41.62 -25.55 -10.74
C GLY A 41 -40.50 -25.28 -11.75
N PHE A 42 -40.83 -25.25 -13.04
CA PHE A 42 -39.86 -24.96 -14.10
C PHE A 42 -39.31 -23.53 -14.02
N MET A 43 -40.19 -22.54 -13.75
CA MET A 43 -39.77 -21.15 -13.54
C MET A 43 -38.92 -20.99 -12.29
N GLY A 44 -39.28 -21.64 -11.19
CA GLY A 44 -38.46 -21.67 -9.97
C GLY A 44 -37.08 -22.26 -10.24
N ALA A 45 -37.00 -23.34 -11.02
CA ALA A 45 -35.73 -23.93 -11.43
C ALA A 45 -34.89 -22.97 -12.30
N ILE A 46 -35.49 -22.30 -13.29
CA ILE A 46 -34.79 -21.30 -14.12
C ILE A 46 -34.24 -20.17 -13.26
N ILE A 47 -35.07 -19.58 -12.39
CA ILE A 47 -34.66 -18.50 -11.49
C ILE A 47 -33.52 -18.96 -10.59
N THR A 48 -33.60 -20.17 -10.04
CA THR A 48 -32.55 -20.74 -9.18
C THR A 48 -31.23 -20.89 -9.94
N VAL A 49 -31.26 -21.42 -11.16
CA VAL A 49 -30.07 -21.55 -12.02
C VAL A 49 -29.46 -20.18 -12.32
N VAL A 50 -30.28 -19.18 -12.65
CA VAL A 50 -29.81 -17.80 -12.92
C VAL A 50 -29.19 -17.17 -11.69
N ILE A 51 -29.85 -17.23 -10.53
CA ILE A 51 -29.32 -16.69 -9.27
C ILE A 51 -28.00 -17.39 -8.90
N THR A 52 -27.95 -18.71 -9.01
CA THR A 52 -26.75 -19.49 -8.69
C THR A 52 -25.60 -19.11 -9.62
N ALA A 53 -25.86 -18.96 -10.93
CA ALA A 53 -24.86 -18.51 -11.89
C ALA A 53 -24.35 -17.09 -11.58
N MET A 54 -25.22 -16.17 -11.16
CA MET A 54 -24.83 -14.82 -10.74
C MET A 54 -23.96 -14.84 -9.47
N LEU A 55 -24.32 -15.66 -8.47
CA LEU A 55 -23.56 -15.80 -7.23
C LEU A 55 -22.16 -16.39 -7.47
N LEU A 56 -22.07 -17.45 -8.26
CA LEU A 56 -20.78 -18.07 -8.63
C LEU A 56 -19.88 -17.08 -9.37
N ARG A 57 -20.44 -16.30 -10.29
CA ARG A 57 -19.69 -15.25 -11.01
C ARG A 57 -19.14 -14.18 -10.06
N GLN A 58 -19.95 -13.75 -9.08
CA GLN A 58 -19.53 -12.73 -8.13
C GLN A 58 -18.42 -13.26 -7.20
N GLN A 59 -18.57 -14.48 -6.68
CA GLN A 59 -17.55 -15.14 -5.86
C GLN A 59 -16.24 -15.28 -6.63
N SER A 60 -16.29 -15.80 -7.87
CA SER A 60 -15.11 -15.94 -8.74
C SER A 60 -14.43 -14.60 -9.01
N SER A 61 -15.18 -13.53 -9.30
CA SER A 61 -14.59 -12.21 -9.53
C SER A 61 -13.87 -11.66 -8.29
N ASN A 62 -14.41 -11.92 -7.09
CA ASN A 62 -13.81 -11.51 -5.83
C ASN A 62 -12.54 -12.32 -5.52
N GLU A 63 -12.54 -13.61 -5.82
CA GLU A 63 -11.36 -14.46 -5.68
C GLU A 63 -10.24 -14.00 -6.61
N ILE A 64 -10.54 -13.71 -7.88
CA ILE A 64 -9.56 -13.18 -8.85
C ILE A 64 -8.98 -11.84 -8.36
N LEU A 65 -9.82 -10.94 -7.85
CA LEU A 65 -9.35 -9.68 -7.27
C LEU A 65 -8.45 -9.90 -6.05
N LYS A 66 -8.83 -10.84 -5.17
CA LYS A 66 -8.03 -11.20 -3.99
C LYS A 66 -6.68 -11.78 -4.40
N GLU A 67 -6.66 -12.74 -5.33
CA GLU A 67 -5.42 -13.34 -5.85
C GLU A 67 -4.51 -12.29 -6.48
N LYS A 68 -5.08 -11.40 -7.30
CA LYS A 68 -4.32 -10.28 -7.88
C LYS A 68 -3.73 -9.38 -6.79
N ASN A 69 -4.50 -9.04 -5.77
CA ASN A 69 -4.03 -8.19 -4.67
C ASN A 69 -2.92 -8.87 -3.87
N VAL A 70 -3.04 -10.18 -3.59
CA VAL A 70 -2.00 -10.98 -2.93
C VAL A 70 -0.74 -11.05 -3.80
N ALA A 71 -0.88 -11.25 -5.11
CA ALA A 71 0.25 -11.27 -6.03
C ALA A 71 0.99 -9.92 -6.07
N VAL A 72 0.26 -8.81 -6.13
CA VAL A 72 0.84 -7.46 -6.07
C VAL A 72 1.51 -7.20 -4.73
N PHE A 73 0.87 -7.58 -3.62
CA PHE A 73 1.45 -7.47 -2.28
C PHE A 73 2.76 -8.24 -2.15
N ASN A 74 2.78 -9.50 -2.58
CA ASN A 74 4.00 -10.33 -2.57
C ASN A 74 5.09 -9.76 -3.48
N ALA A 75 4.72 -9.19 -4.63
CA ALA A 75 5.67 -8.51 -5.50
C ALA A 75 6.25 -7.26 -4.82
N LYS A 76 5.42 -6.40 -4.22
CA LYS A 76 5.87 -5.24 -3.43
C LYS A 76 6.84 -5.66 -2.35
N LEU A 77 6.48 -6.66 -1.55
CA LEU A 77 7.29 -7.17 -0.45
C LEU A 77 8.67 -7.62 -0.96
N LYS A 78 8.71 -8.41 -2.04
CA LYS A 78 9.96 -8.85 -2.66
C LYS A 78 10.84 -7.70 -3.14
N TYR A 79 10.27 -6.70 -3.82
CA TYR A 79 11.04 -5.54 -4.32
C TYR A 79 11.51 -4.64 -3.17
N TYR A 80 10.68 -4.44 -2.14
CA TYR A 80 11.04 -3.65 -0.97
C TYR A 80 12.11 -4.33 -0.13
N GLU A 81 12.01 -5.63 0.13
CA GLU A 81 13.06 -6.39 0.82
C GLU A 81 14.39 -6.31 0.05
N GLY A 82 14.39 -6.56 -1.26
CA GLY A 82 15.60 -6.48 -2.07
C GLY A 82 16.20 -5.06 -2.12
N PHE A 83 15.36 -4.03 -2.14
CA PHE A 83 15.83 -2.65 -2.08
C PHE A 83 16.41 -2.30 -0.71
N ILE A 84 15.76 -2.71 0.39
CA ILE A 84 16.27 -2.51 1.75
C ILE A 84 17.59 -3.26 1.95
N GLU A 85 17.70 -4.49 1.45
CA GLU A 85 18.93 -5.27 1.48
C GLU A 85 20.06 -4.56 0.73
N PHE A 86 19.77 -4.03 -0.47
CA PHE A 86 20.72 -3.19 -1.21
C PHE A 86 21.16 -1.95 -0.42
N LEU A 87 20.22 -1.20 0.14
CA LEU A 87 20.53 -0.05 1.01
C LEU A 87 21.35 -0.47 2.23
N THR A 88 21.09 -1.66 2.78
CA THR A 88 21.76 -2.12 3.99
C THR A 88 23.17 -2.61 3.74
N ILE A 89 23.39 -3.35 2.66
CA ILE A 89 24.68 -3.98 2.36
C ILE A 89 25.64 -3.00 1.69
N LYS A 90 25.13 -2.10 0.84
CA LYS A 90 25.98 -1.20 0.04
C LYS A 90 26.15 0.17 0.71
N PHE A 91 25.06 0.80 1.13
CA PHE A 91 25.11 2.19 1.62
C PHE A 91 25.51 2.35 3.10
N ILE A 92 25.43 1.29 3.91
CA ILE A 92 25.72 1.40 5.35
C ILE A 92 27.18 1.14 5.68
N ASP A 93 27.88 0.34 4.88
CA ASP A 93 29.23 -0.09 5.24
C ASP A 93 30.27 1.04 5.10
N ASP A 94 30.05 2.02 4.22
CA ASP A 94 30.96 3.17 4.05
C ASP A 94 30.33 4.54 4.36
N GLY A 95 29.00 4.61 4.48
CA GLY A 95 28.23 5.83 4.72
C GLY A 95 28.35 6.87 3.63
N LYS A 96 28.82 6.47 2.44
CA LYS A 96 28.99 7.30 1.26
C LYS A 96 28.22 6.66 0.11
N LEU A 97 28.20 7.38 -1.00
CA LEU A 97 27.50 6.98 -2.21
C LEU A 97 28.56 7.09 -3.29
N ASP A 98 29.12 5.99 -3.78
CA ASP A 98 30.06 6.00 -4.90
C ASP A 98 29.32 6.05 -6.26
N ASP A 99 30.04 6.28 -7.37
CA ASP A 99 29.43 6.40 -8.69
C ASP A 99 28.78 5.08 -9.18
N ASN A 100 29.30 3.93 -8.74
CA ASN A 100 28.72 2.62 -9.06
C ASN A 100 27.45 2.34 -8.24
N GLU A 101 27.46 2.70 -6.97
CA GLU A 101 26.33 2.63 -6.05
C GLU A 101 25.22 3.57 -6.48
N GLU A 102 25.54 4.74 -7.03
CA GLU A 102 24.55 5.64 -7.61
C GLU A 102 23.84 4.98 -8.79
N LYS A 103 24.59 4.35 -9.70
CA LYS A 103 24.02 3.62 -10.82
C LYS A 103 23.11 2.49 -10.35
N LEU A 104 23.58 1.68 -9.41
CA LEU A 104 22.79 0.59 -8.83
C LEU A 104 21.55 1.10 -8.09
N PHE A 105 21.66 2.24 -7.41
CA PHE A 105 20.53 2.89 -6.75
C PHE A 105 19.49 3.29 -7.79
N ARG A 106 19.89 3.98 -8.88
CA ARG A 106 18.97 4.35 -9.97
C ARG A 106 18.29 3.13 -10.58
N GLU A 107 19.00 2.02 -10.76
CA GLU A 107 18.42 0.75 -11.22
C GLU A 107 17.35 0.23 -10.26
N TRP A 108 17.59 0.30 -8.95
CA TRP A 108 16.62 -0.07 -7.94
C TRP A 108 15.42 0.88 -7.88
N VAL A 109 15.62 2.19 -8.00
CA VAL A 109 14.53 3.18 -8.08
C VAL A 109 13.60 2.83 -9.24
N MET A 110 14.15 2.53 -10.42
CA MET A 110 13.33 2.12 -11.57
C MET A 110 12.53 0.85 -11.27
N LYS A 111 13.16 -0.18 -10.69
CA LYS A 111 12.46 -1.43 -10.32
C LYS A 111 11.35 -1.21 -9.31
N VAL A 112 11.61 -0.42 -8.27
CA VAL A 112 10.66 -0.15 -7.19
C VAL A 112 9.51 0.75 -7.67
N SER A 113 9.78 1.72 -8.55
CA SER A 113 8.78 2.63 -9.12
C SER A 113 7.66 1.92 -9.91
N LEU A 114 7.92 0.71 -10.41
CA LEU A 114 6.92 -0.09 -11.12
C LEU A 114 5.81 -0.62 -10.22
N ILE A 115 6.09 -0.78 -8.92
CA ILE A 115 5.18 -1.44 -7.97
C ILE A 115 4.76 -0.53 -6.83
N CYS A 116 5.51 0.54 -6.55
CA CYS A 116 5.24 1.43 -5.43
C CYS A 116 4.19 2.51 -5.74
N GLY A 117 3.50 2.96 -4.70
CA GLY A 117 2.64 4.14 -4.78
C GLY A 117 3.45 5.45 -4.88
N LYS A 118 2.75 6.53 -5.27
CA LYS A 118 3.33 7.87 -5.43
C LYS A 118 4.13 8.32 -4.21
N GLU A 119 3.59 8.14 -3.00
CA GLU A 119 4.24 8.57 -1.76
C GLU A 119 5.61 7.92 -1.55
N VAL A 120 5.73 6.63 -1.85
CA VAL A 120 7.00 5.89 -1.72
C VAL A 120 7.98 6.37 -2.78
N SER A 121 7.53 6.56 -4.02
CA SER A 121 8.36 7.08 -5.11
C SER A 121 8.92 8.47 -4.76
N ASP A 122 8.06 9.39 -4.31
CA ASP A 122 8.47 10.75 -3.90
C ASP A 122 9.45 10.70 -2.72
N THR A 123 9.27 9.77 -1.79
CA THR A 123 10.17 9.56 -0.64
C THR A 123 11.54 9.03 -1.08
N ILE A 124 11.57 8.07 -2.00
CA ILE A 124 12.80 7.53 -2.59
C ILE A 124 13.57 8.61 -3.34
N ASP A 125 12.89 9.43 -4.13
CA ASP A 125 13.52 10.54 -4.87
C ASP A 125 14.13 11.57 -3.91
N LYS A 126 13.38 11.98 -2.89
CA LYS A 126 13.89 12.88 -1.84
C LYS A 126 15.12 12.31 -1.14
N PHE A 127 15.07 11.03 -0.76
CA PHE A 127 16.20 10.32 -0.15
C PHE A 127 17.40 10.30 -1.08
N PHE A 128 17.19 10.03 -2.36
CA PHE A 128 18.27 9.99 -3.34
C PHE A 128 18.93 11.34 -3.52
N LEU A 129 18.14 12.39 -3.78
CA LEU A 129 18.66 13.73 -4.04
C LEU A 129 19.44 14.27 -2.85
N GLN A 130 18.90 14.16 -1.64
CA GLN A 130 19.61 14.61 -0.44
C GLN A 130 20.91 13.80 -0.22
N SER A 131 20.89 12.48 -0.44
CA SER A 131 22.07 11.64 -0.19
C SER A 131 23.12 11.78 -1.27
N HIS A 132 22.73 12.11 -2.50
CA HIS A 132 23.66 12.44 -3.59
C HIS A 132 24.38 13.77 -3.34
N ILE A 133 23.64 14.80 -2.93
CA ILE A 133 24.19 16.16 -2.72
C ILE A 133 25.08 16.22 -1.48
N PHE A 134 24.59 15.70 -0.36
CA PHE A 134 25.31 15.80 0.93
C PHE A 134 26.21 14.60 1.21
N ARG A 135 26.19 13.57 0.35
CA ARG A 135 26.96 12.31 0.50
C ARG A 135 26.80 11.68 1.89
N LYS A 136 25.60 11.83 2.47
CA LYS A 136 25.24 11.37 3.81
C LYS A 136 23.84 10.78 3.80
N VAL A 137 23.63 9.78 4.65
CA VAL A 137 22.37 9.00 4.74
C VAL A 137 21.61 9.25 6.03
N SER A 138 22.25 9.89 7.03
CA SER A 138 21.62 10.28 8.29
C SER A 138 21.88 11.75 8.61
N PHE A 139 20.84 12.48 9.00
CA PHE A 139 20.95 13.88 9.42
C PHE A 139 21.88 14.08 10.63
N LYS A 140 22.04 13.05 11.48
CA LYS A 140 22.97 13.09 12.62
C LYS A 140 24.44 13.23 12.19
N GLN A 141 24.77 12.82 10.97
CA GLN A 141 26.13 12.91 10.43
C GLN A 141 26.48 14.33 9.97
N PHE A 142 25.50 15.24 9.90
CA PHE A 142 25.73 16.60 9.41
C PHE A 142 26.39 17.45 10.49
N THR A 143 27.40 18.22 10.10
CA THR A 143 27.97 19.32 10.88
C THR A 143 26.97 20.47 10.99
N ILE A 144 27.24 21.43 11.88
CA ILE A 144 26.34 22.57 12.11
C ILE A 144 26.14 23.38 10.82
N ASP A 145 27.18 23.54 10.01
CA ASP A 145 27.11 24.31 8.77
C ASP A 145 26.38 23.53 7.66
N GLU A 146 26.67 22.24 7.49
CA GLU A 146 25.92 21.39 6.55
C GLU A 146 24.43 21.31 6.89
N LYS A 147 24.05 21.37 8.17
CA LYS A 147 22.63 21.42 8.57
C LYS A 147 21.95 22.69 8.07
N LYS A 148 22.64 23.84 8.11
CA LYS A 148 22.12 25.10 7.57
C LYS A 148 22.01 25.03 6.05
N ASP A 149 23.04 24.49 5.40
CA ASP A 149 23.07 24.30 3.95
C ASP A 149 21.93 23.38 3.49
N PHE A 150 21.66 22.30 4.23
CA PHE A 150 20.51 21.43 3.98
C PHE A 150 19.18 22.18 4.06
N VAL A 151 18.98 22.98 5.12
CA VAL A 151 17.72 23.75 5.27
C VAL A 151 17.55 24.76 4.14
N ALA A 152 18.63 25.45 3.74
CA ALA A 152 18.61 26.39 2.63
C ALA A 152 18.30 25.70 1.29
N TRP A 153 19.02 24.60 1.01
CA TRP A 153 18.80 23.77 -0.18
C TRP A 153 17.36 23.24 -0.24
N TYR A 154 16.84 22.69 0.87
CA TYR A 154 15.49 22.14 0.90
C TYR A 154 14.43 23.21 0.59
N LYS A 155 14.62 24.42 1.12
CA LYS A 155 13.74 25.56 0.87
C LYS A 155 13.78 26.02 -0.59
N GLU A 156 14.95 26.00 -1.21
CA GLU A 156 15.09 26.33 -2.62
C GLU A 156 14.41 25.29 -3.52
N GLN A 157 14.58 24.01 -3.23
CA GLN A 157 14.05 22.92 -4.07
C GLN A 157 12.54 22.74 -3.93
N TYR A 158 12.00 22.86 -2.72
CA TYR A 158 10.61 22.49 -2.42
C TYR A 158 9.73 23.67 -1.96
N GLY A 159 10.31 24.85 -1.75
CA GLY A 159 9.58 26.02 -1.23
C GLY A 159 9.21 25.92 0.27
N GLU A 160 9.56 24.82 0.93
CA GLU A 160 9.25 24.54 2.33
C GLU A 160 10.48 24.66 3.22
N THR A 161 10.32 25.11 4.47
CA THR A 161 11.45 25.16 5.42
C THR A 161 11.48 23.89 6.26
N CYS A 162 12.65 23.24 6.39
CA CYS A 162 12.79 22.17 7.38
C CYS A 162 13.02 22.75 8.78
N LEU A 163 12.24 22.28 9.75
CA LEU A 163 12.45 22.53 11.17
C LEU A 163 13.42 21.49 11.75
N ILE A 164 14.52 21.98 12.31
CA ILE A 164 15.47 21.16 13.06
C ILE A 164 14.94 20.99 14.49
N SER A 165 15.00 19.77 15.02
CA SER A 165 14.59 19.46 16.39
C SER A 165 15.40 20.24 17.43
N LYS A 166 14.86 20.40 18.65
CA LYS A 166 15.50 21.17 19.74
C LYS A 166 16.86 20.62 20.16
N ASP A 167 17.09 19.32 20.01
CA ASP A 167 18.37 18.65 20.24
C ASP A 167 19.36 18.80 19.06
N GLY A 168 18.91 19.37 17.94
CA GLY A 168 19.72 19.54 16.74
C GLY A 168 19.97 18.25 15.96
N GLU A 169 19.40 17.11 16.36
CA GLU A 169 19.76 15.79 15.82
C GLU A 169 18.87 15.30 14.69
N SER A 170 17.73 15.94 14.45
CA SER A 170 16.78 15.55 13.40
C SER A 170 16.18 16.74 12.68
N CYS A 171 15.74 16.53 11.45
CA CYS A 171 14.99 17.50 10.66
C CYS A 171 13.73 16.78 10.18
N GLU A 172 12.55 17.38 10.42
CA GLU A 172 11.25 16.75 10.14
C GLU A 172 11.11 16.28 8.69
N LYS A 173 11.71 17.04 7.77
CA LYS A 173 11.64 16.84 6.32
C LYS A 173 12.80 16.01 5.76
N PHE A 174 13.79 15.68 6.58
CA PHE A 174 14.88 14.79 6.19
C PHE A 174 14.36 13.36 6.14
N VAL A 175 14.64 12.67 5.02
CA VAL A 175 14.18 11.29 4.83
C VAL A 175 15.31 10.35 5.25
N GLY A 176 15.24 9.71 6.42
CA GLY A 176 16.16 8.63 6.78
C GLY A 176 15.79 7.30 6.12
N ILE A 177 16.62 6.27 6.32
CA ILE A 177 16.27 4.89 5.93
C ILE A 177 15.02 4.41 6.69
N GLY A 178 14.85 4.79 7.96
CA GLY A 178 13.62 4.54 8.72
C GLY A 178 12.41 5.27 8.12
N GLY A 179 12.62 6.48 7.57
CA GLY A 179 11.59 7.20 6.81
C GLY A 179 11.15 6.45 5.56
N LEU A 180 12.10 5.94 4.76
CA LEU A 180 11.82 5.10 3.60
C LEU A 180 11.01 3.85 3.97
N ILE A 181 11.48 3.11 4.97
CA ILE A 181 10.82 1.89 5.44
C ILE A 181 9.41 2.19 5.94
N SER A 182 9.22 3.29 6.67
CA SER A 182 7.90 3.71 7.15
C SER A 182 6.91 3.97 6.01
N HIS A 183 7.33 4.63 4.92
CA HIS A 183 6.48 4.84 3.76
C HIS A 183 6.23 3.54 2.97
N MET A 184 7.21 2.65 2.86
CA MET A 184 7.01 1.33 2.24
C MET A 184 6.00 0.47 3.02
N LYS A 185 6.11 0.48 4.35
CA LYS A 185 5.14 -0.15 5.26
C LYS A 185 3.73 0.40 5.10
N HIS A 186 3.60 1.72 4.98
CA HIS A 186 2.32 2.35 4.67
C HIS A 186 1.74 1.83 3.35
N ASP A 187 2.56 1.78 2.29
CA ASP A 187 2.15 1.32 0.96
C ASP A 187 1.83 -0.20 0.88
N LEU A 188 2.33 -0.99 1.84
CA LEU A 188 1.95 -2.39 2.07
C LEU A 188 0.61 -2.53 2.83
N GLY A 189 0.03 -1.43 3.33
CA GLY A 189 -1.25 -1.42 4.04
C GLY A 189 -1.16 -1.47 5.57
N GLU A 190 0.02 -1.27 6.16
CA GLU A 190 0.21 -1.40 7.63
C GLU A 190 -0.58 -0.34 8.44
N ILE A 191 -0.99 0.79 7.85
CA ILE A 191 -1.83 1.81 8.53
C ILE A 191 -3.26 1.32 8.81
N GLU A 192 -3.75 0.30 8.09
CA GLU A 192 -5.05 -0.31 8.41
C GLU A 192 -4.98 -1.19 9.68
N ILE A 193 -3.78 -1.48 10.18
CA ILE A 193 -3.52 -2.45 11.26
C ILE A 193 -2.83 -1.80 12.48
N THR A 194 -2.03 -0.74 12.28
CA THR A 194 -1.12 -0.20 13.32
C THR A 194 -1.29 1.32 13.51
N SER A 195 -1.18 1.82 14.75
CA SER A 195 -1.38 3.25 15.07
C SER A 195 -0.29 4.16 14.49
N LYS A 196 -0.61 5.44 14.23
CA LYS A 196 0.37 6.42 13.73
C LYS A 196 1.56 6.61 14.69
N GLU A 197 1.35 6.50 16.00
CA GLU A 197 2.41 6.62 17.01
C GLU A 197 3.39 5.44 16.95
N ASP A 198 2.90 4.23 16.69
CA ASP A 198 3.75 3.03 16.56
C ASP A 198 4.60 3.05 15.28
N ILE A 199 4.09 3.63 14.20
CA ILE A 199 4.85 3.83 12.96
C ILE A 199 5.96 4.87 13.19
N LEU A 200 5.65 5.93 13.92
CA LEU A 200 6.62 6.97 14.27
C LEU A 200 7.74 6.41 15.19
N SER A 201 7.37 5.60 16.18
CA SER A 201 8.32 4.97 17.10
C SER A 201 9.21 3.96 16.36
N SER A 202 8.66 3.14 15.48
CA SER A 202 9.42 2.20 14.64
C SER A 202 10.42 2.94 13.73
N LYS A 203 9.99 4.04 13.09
CA LYS A 203 10.88 4.91 12.30
C LYS A 203 12.06 5.41 13.13
N MET A 204 11.78 5.98 14.32
CA MET A 204 12.82 6.52 15.20
C MET A 204 13.80 5.44 15.67
N VAL A 205 13.32 4.25 15.99
CA VAL A 205 14.17 3.11 16.39
C VAL A 205 15.08 2.69 15.25
N ILE A 206 14.55 2.54 14.03
CA ILE A 206 15.35 2.19 12.86
C ILE A 206 16.40 3.27 12.60
N ASP A 207 16.01 4.54 12.50
CA ASP A 207 16.95 5.64 12.25
C ASP A 207 18.04 5.73 13.33
N HIS A 208 17.70 5.46 14.60
CA HIS A 208 18.67 5.40 15.69
C HIS A 208 19.66 4.23 15.55
N ILE A 209 19.17 3.01 15.28
CA ILE A 209 20.03 1.83 15.08
C ILE A 209 21.00 2.08 13.92
N MET A 210 20.48 2.62 12.81
CA MET A 210 21.27 2.89 11.62
C MET A 210 22.34 3.95 11.90
N ALA A 211 21.97 5.07 12.53
CA ALA A 211 22.92 6.11 12.95
C ALA A 211 24.02 5.58 13.90
N SER A 212 23.67 4.66 14.81
CA SER A 212 24.64 4.08 15.75
C SER A 212 25.70 3.20 15.09
N LYS A 213 25.34 2.47 14.02
CA LYS A 213 26.27 1.66 13.21
C LYS A 213 27.33 2.55 12.55
N PHE A 214 26.91 3.69 12.00
CA PHE A 214 27.83 4.65 11.36
C PHE A 214 28.85 5.27 12.34
N ASN A 215 28.43 5.57 13.59
CA ASN A 215 29.34 6.12 14.60
C ASN A 215 30.43 5.13 15.05
N LYS A 216 30.22 3.82 14.90
CA LYS A 216 31.24 2.80 15.21
C LYS A 216 32.33 2.71 14.13
N ILE A 217 31.99 3.02 12.88
CA ILE A 217 32.90 2.91 11.73
C ILE A 217 33.86 4.12 11.68
N ILE A 218 33.42 5.31 12.11
CA ILE A 218 34.24 6.54 12.13
C ILE A 218 35.30 6.52 13.26
N LYS A 219 35.22 5.58 14.21
CA LYS A 219 36.15 5.46 15.36
C LYS A 219 37.28 4.44 15.17
N ILE A 220 37.48 3.93 13.96
CA ILE A 220 38.61 3.05 13.58
C ILE A 220 39.45 3.80 12.55
#